data_AF-A0A914KIG4-F1
#
_entry.id   AF-A0A914KIG4-F1
#
_cell.length_a   1.000
_cell.length_b   1.000
_cell.length_c   1.000
_cell.angle_alpha   90.00
_cell.angle_beta   90.00
_cell.angle_gamma   90.00
#
_symmetry.space_group_name_H-M   'P 1'
#
loop_
_entity.id
_entity.type
_entity.pdbx_description
1 polymer ?
#
loop_
_entity_poly.entity_id
_entity_poly.type
_entity_poly.pdbx_seq_one_letter_code
_entity_poly.pdbx_strand_id
1 'polypeptide(L)'
;MRTQLSLLLRLSSNTIESEQKLKYYAELLDKANFLVVSADNKLEYQDFVCEFIKIWAEYFNQHRGNTQEKKCFTFIEHLYSKLTEWIEGHSDSPLILLFANISKNFEKIPIDLDDQFSLGIAESCINAYFKKTNSISHNWNEISKCVQLSKHQADFLFVVPNPRFLVLYGYLEQNKFRTEETALLARLKRLSHFLLNIKPKSVTKSEPSFILCVREWQRICISLFTLPNPSLVLFYNYFDEYISWLHRVYTEESVSGGILSLVTNRLARRQLFSTRLKLITNIIHLFISQNLTSSNNKQLPRIQRGQHVFNNKLISFRELQNNKAYSEFNFVFAEAEQYFVNSSNFCLTDADSLYQLLIEKLYPEENCLKK
;
A
#
# COMPACT_ATOMS: atom_id res chain seq x y z
N MET A 1 30.00 -14.90 -8.90
CA MET A 1 29.18 -14.50 -7.75
C MET A 1 28.94 -15.62 -6.74
N ARG A 2 28.37 -16.79 -7.12
CA ARG A 2 28.18 -17.93 -6.19
C ARG A 2 29.39 -18.26 -5.33
N THR A 3 30.58 -18.34 -5.93
CA THR A 3 31.82 -18.59 -5.20
C THR A 3 32.12 -17.49 -4.15
N GLN A 4 31.93 -16.22 -4.50
CA GLN A 4 32.14 -15.09 -3.60
C GLN A 4 31.13 -15.09 -2.44
N LEU A 5 29.85 -15.33 -2.75
CA LEU A 5 28.81 -15.51 -1.75
C LEU A 5 29.13 -16.71 -0.83
N SER A 6 29.55 -17.85 -1.37
CA SER A 6 29.93 -19.00 -0.55
C SER A 6 31.13 -18.73 0.37
N LEU A 7 32.06 -17.85 -0.04
CA LEU A 7 33.19 -17.43 0.80
C LEU A 7 32.73 -16.57 1.99
N LEU A 8 31.67 -15.77 1.82
CA LEU A 8 31.06 -15.00 2.90
C LEU A 8 30.59 -15.90 4.05
N LEU A 9 30.07 -17.10 3.75
CA LEU A 9 29.61 -18.06 4.77
C LEU A 9 30.73 -18.87 5.43
N ARG A 10 31.92 -18.96 4.83
CA ARG A 10 33.02 -19.83 5.29
C ARG A 10 33.90 -19.25 6.40
N LEU A 11 33.84 -17.94 6.64
CA LEU A 11 34.65 -17.29 7.68
C LEU A 11 34.03 -17.53 9.07
N SER A 12 34.81 -17.58 10.14
CA SER A 12 34.38 -18.00 11.50
C SER A 12 33.47 -16.99 12.23
N SER A 13 33.10 -17.34 13.47
CA SER A 13 31.97 -16.81 14.26
C SER A 13 32.33 -15.71 15.27
N ASN A 14 33.41 -14.96 15.07
CA ASN A 14 33.75 -13.83 15.97
C ASN A 14 33.07 -12.53 15.50
N THR A 15 32.75 -11.62 16.43
CA THR A 15 32.01 -10.37 16.14
C THR A 15 32.69 -9.48 15.10
N ILE A 16 34.02 -9.37 15.16
CA ILE A 16 34.84 -8.63 14.19
C ILE A 16 34.73 -9.24 12.77
N GLU A 17 34.56 -10.56 12.67
CA GLU A 17 34.40 -11.25 11.39
C GLU A 17 32.98 -11.07 10.82
N SER A 18 31.98 -10.93 11.68
CA SER A 18 30.60 -10.63 11.27
C SER A 18 30.48 -9.27 10.60
N GLU A 19 31.09 -8.22 11.14
CA GLU A 19 31.09 -6.88 10.51
C GLU A 19 31.80 -6.89 9.15
N GLN A 20 32.94 -7.59 9.06
CA GLN A 20 33.67 -7.73 7.80
C GLN A 20 32.83 -8.48 6.74
N LYS A 21 32.09 -9.53 7.13
CA LYS A 21 31.16 -10.22 6.23
C LYS A 21 30.04 -9.32 5.74
N LEU A 22 29.46 -8.50 6.63
CA LEU A 22 28.41 -7.55 6.25
C LEU A 22 28.92 -6.47 5.30
N LYS A 23 30.15 -5.99 5.52
CA LYS A 23 30.81 -5.06 4.58
C LYS A 23 31.06 -5.72 3.22
N TYR A 24 31.57 -6.95 3.21
CA TYR A 24 31.79 -7.70 1.98
C TYR A 24 30.47 -7.97 1.23
N TYR A 25 29.38 -8.24 1.94
CA TYR A 25 28.05 -8.37 1.34
C TYR A 25 27.62 -7.10 0.58
N ALA A 26 27.79 -5.93 1.20
CA ALA A 26 27.50 -4.65 0.56
C ALA A 26 28.40 -4.40 -0.67
N GLU A 27 29.69 -4.71 -0.59
CA GLU A 27 30.61 -4.60 -1.73
C GLU A 27 30.21 -5.53 -2.89
N LEU A 28 29.63 -6.70 -2.61
CA LEU A 28 29.08 -7.59 -3.63
C LEU A 28 27.83 -7.00 -4.27
N LEU A 29 26.96 -6.33 -3.50
CA LEU A 29 25.80 -5.61 -4.04
C LEU A 29 26.22 -4.46 -4.96
N ASP A 30 27.27 -3.72 -4.62
CA ASP A 30 27.81 -2.64 -5.47
C ASP A 30 28.36 -3.19 -6.79
N LYS A 31 29.12 -4.30 -6.72
CA LYS A 31 29.63 -4.99 -7.92
C LYS A 31 28.48 -5.52 -8.78
N ALA A 32 27.46 -6.09 -8.15
CA ALA A 32 26.24 -6.53 -8.80
C ALA A 32 25.56 -5.38 -9.54
N ASN A 33 25.41 -4.23 -8.88
CA ASN A 33 24.80 -3.06 -9.46
C ASN A 33 25.55 -2.57 -10.68
N PHE A 34 26.88 -2.46 -10.58
CA PHE A 34 27.74 -2.07 -11.69
C PHE A 34 27.56 -2.95 -12.93
N LEU A 35 27.46 -4.27 -12.74
CA LEU A 35 27.23 -5.22 -13.82
C LEU A 35 25.85 -5.04 -14.47
N VAL A 36 24.79 -4.88 -13.68
CA VAL A 36 23.41 -4.75 -14.20
C VAL A 36 23.16 -3.39 -14.84
N VAL A 37 23.78 -2.32 -14.32
CA VAL A 37 23.75 -0.99 -14.95
C VAL A 37 24.35 -1.03 -16.35
N SER A 38 25.42 -1.80 -16.53
CA SER A 38 26.14 -1.92 -17.80
C SER A 38 25.49 -2.91 -18.79
N ALA A 39 24.41 -3.58 -18.39
CA ALA A 39 23.78 -4.62 -19.21
C ALA A 39 22.65 -4.09 -20.10
N ASP A 40 22.62 -4.57 -21.34
CA ASP A 40 21.56 -4.31 -22.30
C ASP A 40 20.23 -4.93 -21.84
N ASN A 41 20.26 -6.19 -21.41
CA ASN A 41 19.10 -6.91 -20.89
C ASN A 41 19.23 -7.19 -19.38
N LYS A 42 18.62 -6.32 -18.57
CA LYS A 42 18.68 -6.41 -17.09
C LYS A 42 18.02 -7.69 -16.55
N LEU A 43 17.03 -8.25 -17.24
CA LEU A 43 16.29 -9.44 -16.77
C LEU A 43 17.14 -10.70 -16.74
N GLU A 44 18.22 -10.78 -17.53
CA GLU A 44 19.18 -11.90 -17.50
C GLU A 44 19.89 -12.02 -16.15
N TYR A 45 19.93 -10.94 -15.37
CA TYR A 45 20.54 -10.91 -14.05
C TYR A 45 19.55 -11.24 -12.92
N GLN A 46 18.33 -11.67 -13.24
CA GLN A 46 17.37 -12.07 -12.20
C GLN A 46 17.89 -13.24 -11.37
N ASP A 47 18.45 -14.26 -12.02
CA ASP A 47 18.97 -15.44 -11.31
C ASP A 47 20.13 -15.07 -10.40
N PHE A 48 20.91 -14.07 -10.80
CA PHE A 48 22.02 -13.52 -10.04
C PHE A 48 21.56 -12.80 -8.76
N VAL A 49 20.46 -12.04 -8.83
CA VAL A 49 19.80 -11.45 -7.66
C VAL A 49 19.26 -12.52 -6.71
N CYS A 50 18.70 -13.61 -7.25
CA CYS A 50 18.23 -14.72 -6.41
C CYS A 50 19.36 -15.34 -5.57
N GLU A 51 20.62 -15.35 -6.04
CA GLU A 51 21.74 -15.91 -5.28
C GLU A 51 22.04 -15.14 -3.99
N PHE A 52 21.82 -13.82 -3.95
CA PHE A 52 22.00 -13.01 -2.74
C PHE A 52 21.04 -13.41 -1.61
N ILE A 53 19.88 -13.99 -1.94
CA ILE A 53 18.85 -14.39 -0.98
C ILE A 53 18.92 -15.90 -0.71
N LYS A 54 19.20 -16.72 -1.73
CA LYS A 54 19.38 -18.19 -1.58
C LYS A 54 20.42 -18.56 -0.54
N ILE A 55 21.50 -17.78 -0.46
CA ILE A 55 22.55 -17.98 0.54
C ILE A 55 22.03 -17.91 1.98
N TRP A 56 20.95 -17.17 2.24
CA TRP A 56 20.32 -17.12 3.56
C TRP A 56 19.67 -18.45 3.91
N ALA A 57 18.97 -19.08 2.96
CA ALA A 57 18.40 -20.41 3.15
C ALA A 57 19.48 -21.49 3.28
N GLU A 58 20.56 -21.42 2.48
CA GLU A 58 21.69 -22.35 2.62
C GLU A 58 22.31 -22.26 4.02
N TYR A 59 22.55 -21.05 4.51
CA TYR A 59 23.09 -20.82 5.85
C TYR A 59 22.11 -21.25 6.95
N PHE A 60 20.81 -20.94 6.80
CA PHE A 60 19.78 -21.36 7.73
C PHE A 60 19.68 -22.88 7.83
N ASN A 61 19.59 -23.57 6.69
CA ASN A 61 19.44 -25.02 6.62
C ASN A 61 20.65 -25.77 7.20
N GLN A 62 21.87 -25.22 7.08
CA GLN A 62 23.07 -25.81 7.68
C GLN A 62 23.07 -25.77 9.21
N HIS A 63 22.36 -24.82 9.81
CA HIS A 63 22.36 -24.58 11.26
C HIS A 63 21.02 -24.85 11.95
N ARG A 64 20.00 -25.27 11.22
CA ARG A 64 18.65 -25.59 11.73
C ARG A 64 18.70 -26.76 12.71
N GLY A 65 18.03 -26.63 13.87
CA GLY A 65 17.96 -27.67 14.89
C GLY A 65 19.21 -27.80 15.77
N ASN A 66 20.21 -26.94 15.57
CA ASN A 66 21.43 -26.90 16.38
C ASN A 66 21.37 -25.76 17.40
N THR A 67 22.23 -25.79 18.43
CA THR A 67 22.35 -24.73 19.46
C THR A 67 22.74 -23.35 18.90
N GLN A 68 23.13 -23.28 17.62
CA GLN A 68 23.51 -22.06 16.91
C GLN A 68 22.39 -21.45 16.05
N GLU A 69 21.21 -22.07 15.97
CA GLU A 69 20.09 -21.61 15.14
C GLU A 69 19.73 -20.14 15.40
N LYS A 70 19.67 -19.73 16.68
CA LYS A 70 19.41 -18.34 17.05
C LYS A 70 20.48 -17.36 16.53
N LYS A 71 21.76 -17.75 16.59
CA LYS A 71 22.87 -16.93 16.06
C LYS A 71 22.81 -16.82 14.54
N CYS A 72 22.44 -17.91 13.88
CA CYS A 72 22.24 -17.95 12.44
C CYS A 72 21.11 -17.00 12.01
N PHE A 73 19.96 -17.08 12.68
CA PHE A 73 18.84 -16.17 12.41
C PHE A 73 19.24 -14.70 12.59
N THR A 74 19.91 -14.36 13.70
CA THR A 74 20.40 -12.99 13.93
C THR A 74 21.40 -12.52 12.85
N PHE A 75 22.25 -13.41 12.33
CA PHE A 75 23.13 -13.04 11.22
C PHE A 75 22.35 -12.77 9.93
N ILE A 76 21.31 -13.57 9.64
CA ILE A 76 20.43 -13.35 8.49
C ILE A 76 19.65 -12.03 8.65
N GLU A 77 19.17 -11.71 9.85
CA GLU A 77 18.56 -10.40 10.15
C GLU A 77 19.50 -9.24 9.82
N HIS A 78 20.81 -9.37 10.14
CA HIS A 78 21.80 -8.36 9.77
C HIS A 78 22.06 -8.28 8.26
N LEU A 79 22.08 -9.41 7.55
CA LEU A 79 22.19 -9.42 6.08
C LEU A 79 20.97 -8.77 5.42
N TYR A 80 19.77 -9.05 5.94
CA TYR A 80 18.53 -8.41 5.54
C TYR A 80 18.60 -6.90 5.77
N SER A 81 18.99 -6.44 6.96
CA SER A 81 19.17 -5.01 7.27
C SER A 81 20.11 -4.34 6.29
N LYS A 82 21.25 -4.98 5.99
CA LYS A 82 22.22 -4.45 5.02
C LYS A 82 21.67 -4.39 3.61
N LEU A 83 20.88 -5.38 3.18
CA LEU A 83 20.22 -5.34 1.88
C LEU A 83 19.20 -4.19 1.80
N THR A 84 18.38 -4.01 2.83
CA THR A 84 17.37 -2.93 2.85
C THR A 84 18.02 -1.55 2.91
N GLU A 85 19.06 -1.37 3.73
CA GLU A 85 19.87 -0.14 3.76
C GLU A 85 20.49 0.15 2.39
N TRP A 86 21.01 -0.88 1.73
CA TRP A 86 21.60 -0.73 0.39
C TRP A 86 20.53 -0.32 -0.64
N ILE A 87 19.35 -0.96 -0.64
CA ILE A 87 18.23 -0.61 -1.53
C ILE A 87 17.81 0.85 -1.34
N GLU A 88 17.68 1.31 -0.10
CA GLU A 88 17.31 2.68 0.21
C GLU A 88 18.37 3.70 -0.23
N GLY A 89 19.66 3.36 -0.09
CA GLY A 89 20.79 4.19 -0.51
C GLY A 89 21.00 4.24 -2.03
N HIS A 90 20.46 3.28 -2.78
CA HIS A 90 20.70 3.12 -4.22
C HIS A 90 19.41 3.21 -5.03
N SER A 91 18.55 4.19 -4.72
CA SER A 91 17.24 4.37 -5.39
C SER A 91 17.31 4.32 -6.92
N ASP A 92 18.36 4.86 -7.55
CA ASP A 92 18.52 4.87 -9.01
C ASP A 92 19.01 3.54 -9.62
N SER A 93 19.28 2.52 -8.78
CA SER A 93 19.75 1.22 -9.24
C SER A 93 18.67 0.43 -10.00
N PRO A 94 19.02 -0.19 -11.14
CA PRO A 94 18.15 -1.16 -11.80
C PRO A 94 17.94 -2.46 -10.99
N LEU A 95 18.82 -2.76 -10.01
CA LEU A 95 18.68 -3.95 -9.17
C LEU A 95 17.41 -3.93 -8.34
N ILE A 96 16.90 -2.75 -7.98
CA ILE A 96 15.67 -2.60 -7.18
C ILE A 96 14.50 -3.35 -7.83
N LEU A 97 14.35 -3.26 -9.15
CA LEU A 97 13.27 -3.93 -9.88
C LEU A 97 13.45 -5.46 -9.90
N LEU A 98 14.70 -5.94 -9.91
CA LEU A 98 15.00 -7.37 -9.85
C LEU A 98 14.78 -7.93 -8.44
N PHE A 99 15.14 -7.17 -7.39
CA PHE A 99 14.87 -7.51 -6.00
C PHE A 99 13.36 -7.50 -5.69
N ALA A 100 12.59 -6.63 -6.36
CA ALA A 100 11.14 -6.58 -6.21
C ALA A 100 10.43 -7.87 -6.68
N ASN A 101 11.06 -8.73 -7.49
CA ASN A 101 10.48 -10.03 -7.87
C ASN A 101 10.58 -11.07 -6.73
N ILE A 102 9.78 -10.84 -5.70
CA ILE A 102 9.80 -11.61 -4.46
C ILE A 102 9.52 -13.10 -4.69
N SER A 103 8.51 -13.42 -5.48
CA SER A 103 8.11 -14.81 -5.74
C SER A 103 9.27 -15.65 -6.27
N LYS A 104 10.05 -15.11 -7.21
CA LYS A 104 11.22 -15.79 -7.77
C LYS A 104 12.41 -15.76 -6.80
N ASN A 105 12.62 -14.65 -6.11
CA ASN A 105 13.73 -14.49 -5.17
C ASN A 105 13.61 -15.40 -3.93
N PHE A 106 12.39 -15.70 -3.50
CA PHE A 106 12.08 -16.49 -2.31
C PHE A 106 11.58 -17.91 -2.61
N GLU A 107 11.50 -18.33 -3.88
CA GLU A 107 10.93 -19.62 -4.30
C GLU A 107 11.51 -20.85 -3.54
N LYS A 108 12.80 -20.80 -3.19
CA LYS A 108 13.52 -21.89 -2.51
C LYS A 108 13.84 -21.60 -1.04
N ILE A 109 13.27 -20.53 -0.49
CA ILE A 109 13.51 -20.12 0.89
C ILE A 109 12.47 -20.79 1.79
N PRO A 110 12.85 -21.37 2.94
CA PRO A 110 11.89 -21.90 3.90
C PRO A 110 10.87 -20.83 4.33
N ILE A 111 9.60 -21.21 4.44
CA ILE A 111 8.49 -20.28 4.78
C ILE A 111 8.77 -19.50 6.06
N ASP A 112 9.33 -20.17 7.08
CA ASP A 112 9.68 -19.57 8.37
C ASP A 112 10.65 -18.38 8.23
N LEU A 113 11.49 -18.37 7.19
CA LEU A 113 12.41 -17.30 6.86
C LEU A 113 11.79 -16.26 5.90
N ASP A 114 10.89 -16.71 5.02
CA ASP A 114 10.23 -15.89 3.99
C ASP A 114 9.31 -14.82 4.59
N ASP A 115 8.41 -15.21 5.49
CA ASP A 115 7.27 -14.38 5.94
C ASP A 115 7.65 -12.99 6.48
N GLN A 116 8.85 -12.84 7.03
CA GLN A 116 9.31 -11.57 7.60
C GLN A 116 10.12 -10.73 6.61
N PHE A 117 11.02 -11.36 5.85
CA PHE A 117 12.01 -10.63 5.05
C PHE A 117 11.47 -10.26 3.67
N SER A 118 10.71 -11.12 3.03
CA SER A 118 10.33 -10.95 1.63
C SER A 118 9.45 -9.73 1.40
N LEU A 119 8.41 -9.57 2.23
CA LEU A 119 7.55 -8.39 2.20
C LEU A 119 8.29 -7.12 2.63
N GLY A 120 9.28 -7.24 3.51
CA GLY A 120 10.14 -6.11 3.91
C GLY A 120 11.05 -5.62 2.78
N ILE A 121 11.63 -6.56 2.01
CA ILE A 121 12.40 -6.24 0.79
C ILE A 121 11.47 -5.61 -0.26
N ALA A 122 10.27 -6.17 -0.46
CA ALA A 122 9.29 -5.62 -1.39
C ALA A 122 8.96 -4.15 -1.07
N GLU A 123 8.67 -3.86 0.20
CA GLU A 123 8.37 -2.51 0.65
C GLU A 123 9.56 -1.55 0.45
N SER A 124 10.77 -2.01 0.78
CA SER A 124 12.00 -1.25 0.57
C SER A 124 12.23 -0.93 -0.91
N CYS A 125 11.98 -1.91 -1.80
CA CYS A 125 12.11 -1.73 -3.24
C CYS A 125 11.09 -0.72 -3.78
N ILE A 126 9.82 -0.81 -3.36
CA ILE A 126 8.79 0.14 -3.81
C ILE A 126 9.12 1.56 -3.32
N ASN A 127 9.52 1.72 -2.06
CA ASN A 127 9.94 3.01 -1.52
C ASN A 127 11.13 3.59 -2.27
N ALA A 128 12.17 2.79 -2.50
CA ALA A 128 13.35 3.22 -3.25
C ALA A 128 13.00 3.60 -4.70
N TYR A 129 12.12 2.85 -5.35
CA TYR A 129 11.64 3.14 -6.70
C TYR A 129 10.96 4.52 -6.80
N PHE A 130 10.11 4.90 -5.84
CA PHE A 130 9.47 6.21 -5.84
C PHE A 130 10.33 7.36 -5.29
N LYS A 131 11.48 7.06 -4.69
CA LYS A 131 12.49 8.04 -4.24
C LYS A 131 13.47 8.46 -5.35
N LYS A 132 13.56 7.70 -6.45
CA LYS A 132 14.42 7.97 -7.61
C LYS A 132 14.33 9.42 -8.07
N THR A 133 15.49 10.02 -8.34
CA THR A 133 15.62 11.45 -8.67
C THR A 133 15.09 11.80 -10.06
N ASN A 134 15.15 10.86 -11.01
CA ASN A 134 14.68 11.05 -12.38
C ASN A 134 13.20 10.70 -12.54
N SER A 135 12.34 11.69 -12.32
CA SER A 135 10.90 11.54 -12.08
C SER A 135 10.02 11.16 -13.29
N ILE A 136 10.51 11.09 -14.51
CA ILE A 136 9.64 11.11 -15.70
C ILE A 136 8.90 9.77 -15.94
N SER A 137 9.43 8.63 -15.48
CA SER A 137 8.82 7.30 -15.74
C SER A 137 8.18 6.60 -14.54
N HIS A 138 8.35 7.11 -13.31
CA HIS A 138 7.85 6.39 -12.12
C HIS A 138 6.33 6.30 -12.11
N ASN A 139 5.79 5.10 -12.25
CA ASN A 139 4.38 4.85 -12.07
C ASN A 139 4.17 3.47 -11.43
N TRP A 140 2.98 3.27 -10.85
CA TRP A 140 2.60 1.98 -10.28
C TRP A 140 2.56 0.83 -11.28
N ASN A 141 2.34 1.09 -12.57
CA ASN A 141 2.24 0.04 -13.60
C ASN A 141 3.58 -0.69 -13.84
N GLU A 142 4.71 0.00 -13.72
CA GLU A 142 6.03 -0.64 -13.85
C GLU A 142 6.36 -1.46 -12.59
N ILE A 143 6.36 -0.84 -11.42
CA ILE A 143 6.77 -1.51 -10.17
C ILE A 143 5.82 -2.65 -9.78
N SER A 144 4.50 -2.54 -10.03
CA SER A 144 3.55 -3.63 -9.75
C SER A 144 3.77 -4.89 -10.59
N LYS A 145 4.34 -4.75 -11.80
CA LYS A 145 4.73 -5.92 -12.62
C LYS A 145 5.95 -6.65 -12.05
N CYS A 146 6.82 -5.90 -11.38
CA CYS A 146 8.02 -6.42 -10.73
C CYS A 146 7.71 -7.02 -9.36
N VAL A 147 6.79 -6.42 -8.58
CA VAL A 147 6.35 -6.92 -7.27
C VAL A 147 5.44 -8.15 -7.45
N GLN A 148 6.04 -9.29 -7.75
CA GLN A 148 5.35 -10.56 -7.90
C GLN A 148 5.40 -11.33 -6.59
N LEU A 149 4.25 -11.72 -6.06
CA LEU A 149 4.13 -12.47 -4.81
C LEU A 149 3.65 -13.90 -5.09
N SER A 150 4.14 -14.85 -4.30
CA SER A 150 3.55 -16.18 -4.23
C SER A 150 2.16 -16.11 -3.60
N LYS A 151 1.34 -17.15 -3.78
CA LYS A 151 0.00 -17.22 -3.16
C LYS A 151 0.09 -17.10 -1.63
N HIS A 152 1.07 -17.78 -1.01
CA HIS A 152 1.31 -17.74 0.43
C HIS A 152 1.62 -16.32 0.92
N GLN A 153 2.54 -15.62 0.25
CA GLN A 153 2.92 -14.24 0.58
C GLN A 153 1.73 -13.27 0.41
N ALA A 154 0.93 -13.46 -0.65
CA ALA A 154 -0.27 -12.68 -0.88
C ALA A 154 -1.33 -12.93 0.21
N ASP A 155 -1.52 -14.17 0.66
CA ASP A 155 -2.39 -14.55 1.77
C ASP A 155 -1.92 -13.95 3.10
N PHE A 156 -0.61 -14.00 3.36
CA PHE A 156 -0.02 -13.43 4.55
C PHE A 156 -0.26 -11.91 4.67
N LEU A 157 -0.19 -11.15 3.57
CA LEU A 157 -0.44 -9.68 3.56
C LEU A 157 -1.77 -9.25 4.20
N PHE A 158 -2.80 -10.10 4.17
CA PHE A 158 -4.14 -9.78 4.71
C PHE A 158 -4.32 -10.23 6.17
N VAL A 159 -3.29 -10.81 6.80
CA VAL A 159 -3.38 -11.41 8.14
C VAL A 159 -2.40 -10.77 9.13
N VAL A 160 -1.38 -10.05 8.66
CA VAL A 160 -0.29 -9.54 9.53
C VAL A 160 -0.76 -8.44 10.50
N PRO A 161 -0.37 -8.49 11.80
CA PRO A 161 -0.63 -7.41 12.76
C PRO A 161 0.04 -6.07 12.40
N ASN A 162 1.12 -6.12 11.60
CA ASN A 162 1.83 -4.98 11.02
C ASN A 162 1.58 -4.98 9.50
N PRO A 163 0.49 -4.36 9.04
CA PRO A 163 0.12 -4.38 7.63
C PRO A 163 1.15 -3.63 6.77
N ARG A 164 1.59 -4.26 5.68
CA ARG A 164 2.49 -3.70 4.67
C ARG A 164 1.66 -3.11 3.53
N PHE A 165 0.97 -1.99 3.78
CA PHE A 165 -0.01 -1.45 2.83
C PHE A 165 0.57 -1.12 1.45
N LEU A 166 1.84 -0.72 1.39
CA LEU A 166 2.48 -0.36 0.13
C LEU A 166 2.64 -1.59 -0.78
N VAL A 167 3.06 -2.72 -0.19
CA VAL A 167 3.18 -4.00 -0.89
C VAL A 167 1.81 -4.55 -1.26
N LEU A 168 0.84 -4.44 -0.36
CA LEU A 168 -0.55 -4.79 -0.63
C LEU A 168 -1.09 -4.00 -1.84
N TYR A 169 -0.86 -2.69 -1.89
CA TYR A 169 -1.29 -1.87 -3.02
C TYR A 169 -0.58 -2.27 -4.33
N GLY A 170 0.72 -2.56 -4.29
CA GLY A 170 1.44 -3.11 -5.45
C GLY A 170 0.82 -4.41 -5.98
N TYR A 171 0.47 -5.34 -5.08
CA TYR A 171 -0.22 -6.58 -5.42
C TYR A 171 -1.64 -6.33 -5.98
N LEU A 172 -2.36 -5.37 -5.41
CA LEU A 172 -3.67 -4.94 -5.87
C LEU A 172 -3.59 -4.37 -7.30
N GLU A 173 -2.64 -3.48 -7.58
CA GLU A 173 -2.38 -2.90 -8.90
C GLU A 173 -2.03 -3.95 -9.96
N GLN A 174 -1.25 -4.98 -9.61
CA GLN A 174 -0.92 -6.07 -10.51
C GLN A 174 -2.18 -6.81 -11.01
N ASN A 175 -3.21 -6.88 -10.16
CA ASN A 175 -4.45 -7.61 -10.44
C ASN A 175 -5.58 -6.73 -11.00
N LYS A 176 -5.34 -5.45 -11.28
CA LYS A 176 -6.39 -4.50 -11.70
C LYS A 176 -7.06 -4.83 -13.03
N PHE A 177 -6.39 -5.56 -13.91
CA PHE A 177 -6.91 -5.93 -15.23
C PHE A 177 -8.00 -7.02 -15.18
N ARG A 178 -8.23 -7.63 -14.01
CA ARG A 178 -9.32 -8.60 -13.81
C ARG A 178 -10.62 -7.86 -13.53
N THR A 179 -11.34 -7.53 -14.60
CA THR A 179 -12.58 -6.74 -14.56
C THR A 179 -13.86 -7.57 -14.48
N GLU A 180 -13.75 -8.90 -14.43
CA GLU A 180 -14.89 -9.79 -14.27
C GLU A 180 -15.55 -9.59 -12.90
N GLU A 181 -16.88 -9.61 -12.86
CA GLU A 181 -17.66 -9.35 -11.63
C GLU A 181 -17.23 -10.24 -10.46
N THR A 182 -17.05 -11.54 -10.70
CA THR A 182 -16.65 -12.52 -9.68
C THR A 182 -15.26 -12.21 -9.10
N ALA A 183 -14.32 -11.80 -9.94
CA ALA A 183 -12.98 -11.43 -9.52
C ALA A 183 -12.99 -10.12 -8.71
N LEU A 184 -13.74 -9.11 -9.15
CA LEU A 184 -13.92 -7.85 -8.45
C LEU A 184 -14.57 -8.06 -7.07
N LEU A 185 -15.62 -8.88 -6.99
CA LEU A 185 -16.29 -9.20 -5.72
C LEU A 185 -15.39 -9.96 -4.74
N ALA A 186 -14.64 -10.96 -5.21
CA ALA A 186 -13.72 -11.70 -4.36
C ALA A 186 -12.62 -10.79 -3.77
N ARG A 187 -12.09 -9.89 -4.61
CA ARG A 187 -11.11 -8.88 -4.22
C ARG A 187 -11.69 -7.86 -3.23
N LEU A 188 -12.90 -7.36 -3.51
CA LEU A 188 -13.62 -6.43 -2.66
C LEU A 188 -13.87 -7.02 -1.28
N LYS A 189 -14.42 -8.24 -1.20
CA LYS A 189 -14.71 -8.93 0.05
C LYS A 189 -13.46 -9.08 0.93
N ARG A 190 -12.33 -9.47 0.31
CA ARG A 190 -11.07 -9.67 1.02
C ARG A 190 -10.47 -8.34 1.49
N LEU A 191 -10.51 -7.31 0.65
CA LEU A 191 -9.99 -5.98 0.96
C LEU A 191 -10.83 -5.26 2.01
N SER A 192 -12.16 -5.24 1.88
CA SER A 192 -13.07 -4.61 2.84
C SER A 192 -12.93 -5.26 4.21
N HIS A 193 -12.95 -6.59 4.28
CA HIS A 193 -12.77 -7.33 5.53
C HIS A 193 -11.44 -6.96 6.21
N PHE A 194 -10.35 -6.87 5.46
CA PHE A 194 -9.06 -6.48 6.01
C PHE A 194 -9.05 -5.04 6.53
N LEU A 195 -9.43 -4.07 5.69
CA LEU A 195 -9.39 -2.64 6.04
C LEU A 195 -10.33 -2.27 7.20
N LEU A 196 -11.48 -2.94 7.31
CA LEU A 196 -12.43 -2.75 8.40
C LEU A 196 -11.86 -3.19 9.77
N ASN A 197 -10.96 -4.19 9.79
CA ASN A 197 -10.38 -4.78 10.99
C ASN A 197 -9.01 -4.21 11.37
N ILE A 198 -8.44 -3.32 10.55
CA ILE A 198 -7.18 -2.64 10.88
C ILE A 198 -7.36 -1.70 12.09
N LYS A 199 -6.44 -1.81 13.05
CA LYS A 199 -6.38 -0.90 14.20
C LYS A 199 -5.85 0.48 13.78
N PRO A 200 -6.41 1.60 14.27
CA PRO A 200 -5.95 2.95 13.90
C PRO A 200 -4.45 3.19 14.14
N LYS A 201 -3.87 2.61 15.20
CA LYS A 201 -2.42 2.70 15.49
C LYS A 201 -1.53 2.15 14.36
N SER A 202 -2.02 1.18 13.58
CA SER A 202 -1.28 0.64 12.44
C SER A 202 -1.36 1.57 11.23
N VAL A 203 -2.47 2.30 11.08
CA VAL A 203 -2.69 3.30 10.02
C VAL A 203 -1.76 4.49 10.20
N THR A 204 -1.67 5.06 11.40
CA THR A 204 -0.91 6.30 11.64
C THR A 204 0.59 6.20 11.31
N LYS A 205 1.16 4.99 11.29
CA LYS A 205 2.57 4.77 10.91
C LYS A 205 2.82 4.71 9.40
N SER A 206 1.78 4.45 8.61
CA SER A 206 1.88 4.15 7.17
C SER A 206 0.67 4.69 6.40
N GLU A 207 0.18 5.85 6.84
CA GLU A 207 -1.07 6.44 6.38
C GLU A 207 -1.11 6.70 4.87
N PRO A 208 -0.04 7.22 4.22
CA PRO A 208 0.00 7.35 2.76
C PRO A 208 -0.31 6.04 2.03
N SER A 209 0.39 4.96 2.40
CA SER A 209 0.21 3.65 1.80
C SER A 209 -1.17 3.04 2.09
N PHE A 210 -1.70 3.29 3.29
CA PHE A 210 -3.06 2.88 3.67
C PHE A 210 -4.12 3.54 2.78
N ILE A 211 -3.95 4.83 2.50
CA ILE A 211 -4.86 5.62 1.66
C ILE A 211 -4.93 5.07 0.22
N LEU A 212 -3.83 4.55 -0.32
CA LEU A 212 -3.85 3.86 -1.62
C LEU A 212 -4.76 2.62 -1.62
N CYS A 213 -4.73 1.83 -0.54
CA CYS A 213 -5.60 0.66 -0.39
C CYS A 213 -7.08 1.07 -0.25
N VAL A 214 -7.36 2.17 0.46
CA VAL A 214 -8.71 2.73 0.61
C VAL A 214 -9.23 3.28 -0.72
N ARG A 215 -8.39 3.96 -1.50
CA ARG A 215 -8.72 4.40 -2.85
C ARG A 215 -9.08 3.22 -3.74
N GLU A 216 -8.33 2.14 -3.65
CA GLU A 216 -8.63 0.94 -4.43
C GLU A 216 -9.94 0.27 -4.00
N TRP A 217 -10.25 0.27 -2.70
CA TRP A 217 -11.57 -0.13 -2.22
C TRP A 217 -12.69 0.72 -2.85
N GLN A 218 -12.55 2.05 -2.87
CA GLN A 218 -13.48 2.95 -3.55
C GLN A 218 -13.63 2.61 -5.04
N ARG A 219 -12.51 2.46 -5.75
CA ARG A 219 -12.49 2.15 -7.19
C ARG A 219 -13.25 0.87 -7.51
N ILE A 220 -13.02 -0.20 -6.75
CA ILE A 220 -13.70 -1.48 -6.95
C ILE A 220 -15.20 -1.32 -6.69
N CYS A 221 -15.60 -0.68 -5.59
CA CYS A 221 -17.01 -0.43 -5.29
C CYS A 221 -17.73 0.32 -6.40
N ILE A 222 -17.12 1.41 -6.92
CA ILE A 222 -17.71 2.21 -7.99
C ILE A 222 -17.76 1.42 -9.31
N SER A 223 -16.70 0.67 -9.63
CA SER A 223 -16.62 -0.14 -10.85
C SER A 223 -17.75 -1.17 -10.94
N LEU A 224 -18.17 -1.75 -9.81
CA LEU A 224 -19.30 -2.67 -9.79
C LEU A 224 -20.60 -2.02 -10.30
N PHE A 225 -20.87 -0.75 -9.99
CA PHE A 225 -22.03 -0.03 -10.52
C PHE A 225 -21.96 0.31 -12.01
N THR A 226 -20.78 0.17 -12.63
CA THR A 226 -20.57 0.42 -14.06
C THR A 226 -20.66 -0.83 -14.93
N LEU A 227 -20.84 -2.01 -14.32
CA LEU A 227 -21.03 -3.26 -15.05
C LEU A 227 -22.37 -3.27 -15.79
N PRO A 228 -22.49 -4.01 -16.92
CA PRO A 228 -23.71 -4.00 -17.74
C PRO A 228 -25.00 -4.45 -17.01
N ASN A 229 -24.89 -5.35 -16.03
CA ASN A 229 -26.03 -5.90 -15.28
C ASN A 229 -25.73 -5.94 -13.78
N PRO A 230 -25.71 -4.78 -13.09
CA PRO A 230 -25.22 -4.73 -11.73
C PRO A 230 -26.22 -5.34 -10.74
N SER A 231 -25.75 -6.26 -9.89
CA SER A 231 -26.52 -6.74 -8.74
C SER A 231 -26.59 -5.65 -7.67
N LEU A 232 -27.59 -4.78 -7.77
CA LEU A 232 -27.74 -3.60 -6.91
C LEU A 232 -27.70 -3.98 -5.43
N VAL A 233 -28.40 -5.04 -5.02
CA VAL A 233 -28.42 -5.48 -3.61
C VAL A 233 -27.02 -5.81 -3.10
N LEU A 234 -26.26 -6.59 -3.86
CA LEU A 234 -24.92 -7.00 -3.45
C LEU A 234 -23.95 -5.82 -3.43
N PHE A 235 -24.04 -4.94 -4.42
CA PHE A 235 -23.12 -3.81 -4.57
C PHE A 235 -23.39 -2.74 -3.51
N TYR A 236 -24.66 -2.47 -3.20
CA TYR A 236 -25.02 -1.59 -2.09
C TYR A 236 -24.52 -2.10 -0.75
N ASN A 237 -24.57 -3.41 -0.47
CA ASN A 237 -24.05 -3.93 0.80
C ASN A 237 -22.57 -3.54 1.02
N TYR A 238 -21.71 -3.73 0.00
CA TYR A 238 -20.29 -3.34 0.10
C TYR A 238 -20.06 -1.83 0.02
N PHE A 239 -20.90 -1.12 -0.73
CA PHE A 239 -20.79 0.33 -0.85
C PHE A 239 -21.22 1.04 0.44
N ASP A 240 -22.26 0.55 1.10
CA ASP A 240 -22.72 1.03 2.40
C ASP A 240 -21.69 0.73 3.50
N GLU A 241 -21.00 -0.42 3.46
CA GLU A 241 -19.83 -0.70 4.32
C GLU A 241 -18.73 0.35 4.13
N TYR A 242 -18.41 0.71 2.89
CA TYR A 242 -17.42 1.73 2.57
C TYR A 242 -17.84 3.13 3.04
N ILE A 243 -19.08 3.54 2.76
CA ILE A 243 -19.64 4.83 3.21
C ILE A 243 -19.65 4.91 4.74
N SER A 244 -20.07 3.84 5.41
CA SER A 244 -20.07 3.74 6.88
C SER A 244 -18.65 3.83 7.44
N TRP A 245 -17.67 3.23 6.75
CA TRP A 245 -16.26 3.36 7.13
C TRP A 245 -15.77 4.81 6.99
N LEU A 246 -16.08 5.49 5.89
CA LEU A 246 -15.74 6.91 5.70
C LEU A 246 -16.31 7.76 6.85
N HIS A 247 -17.60 7.58 7.15
CA HIS A 247 -18.31 8.24 8.24
C HIS A 247 -17.58 8.05 9.57
N ARG A 248 -17.32 6.79 9.93
CA ARG A 248 -16.63 6.42 11.16
C ARG A 248 -15.25 7.07 11.31
N VAL A 249 -14.49 7.17 10.22
CA VAL A 249 -13.15 7.75 10.24
C VAL A 249 -13.19 9.25 10.55
N TYR A 250 -14.06 10.02 9.90
CA TYR A 250 -14.10 11.47 10.13
C TYR A 250 -14.87 11.86 11.40
N THR A 251 -15.81 11.04 11.90
CA THR A 251 -16.48 11.27 13.19
C THR A 251 -15.70 10.74 14.39
N GLU A 252 -14.61 10.00 14.16
CA GLU A 252 -13.82 9.29 15.19
C GLU A 252 -14.62 8.29 16.03
N GLU A 253 -15.65 7.68 15.45
CA GLU A 253 -16.35 6.58 16.10
C GLU A 253 -15.42 5.38 16.26
N SER A 254 -15.25 4.90 17.50
CA SER A 254 -14.31 3.82 17.79
C SER A 254 -14.83 2.48 17.23
N VAL A 255 -13.92 1.62 16.75
CA VAL A 255 -14.23 0.26 16.23
C VAL A 255 -14.83 -0.65 17.32
N SER A 256 -14.53 -0.38 18.59
CA SER A 256 -15.16 -1.06 19.72
C SER A 256 -16.45 -0.33 20.10
N GLY A 257 -17.59 -0.79 19.61
CA GLY A 257 -18.93 -0.22 19.87
C GLY A 257 -19.43 -0.25 21.33
N GLY A 258 -18.55 -0.12 22.33
CA GLY A 258 -18.90 0.01 23.73
C GLY A 258 -18.94 1.48 24.17
N ILE A 259 -19.95 1.83 24.98
CA ILE A 259 -20.15 3.15 25.61
C ILE A 259 -18.89 3.62 26.37
N LEU A 260 -18.10 2.70 26.92
CA LEU A 260 -16.83 3.00 27.61
C LEU A 260 -15.70 3.46 26.68
N SER A 261 -15.73 3.11 25.39
CA SER A 261 -14.72 3.56 24.41
C SER A 261 -14.86 5.05 24.04
N LEU A 262 -16.11 5.53 23.98
CA LEU A 262 -16.43 6.94 23.73
C LEU A 262 -15.99 7.82 24.91
N VAL A 263 -16.16 7.33 26.13
CA VAL A 263 -15.75 8.03 27.36
C VAL A 263 -14.22 8.06 27.48
N THR A 264 -13.54 6.94 27.22
CA THR A 264 -12.06 6.87 27.31
C THR A 264 -11.35 7.64 26.20
N ASN A 265 -11.84 7.64 24.96
CA ASN A 265 -11.27 8.44 23.87
C ASN A 265 -11.44 9.95 24.09
N ARG A 266 -12.59 10.38 24.63
CA ARG A 266 -12.79 11.78 25.03
C ARG A 266 -11.91 12.20 26.21
N LEU A 267 -11.69 11.30 27.17
CA LEU A 267 -10.81 11.54 28.32
C LEU A 267 -9.31 11.53 27.94
N ALA A 268 -8.92 10.73 26.94
CA ALA A 268 -7.52 10.57 26.53
C ALA A 268 -7.01 11.61 25.50
N ARG A 269 -7.88 12.48 24.96
CA ARG A 269 -7.58 13.46 23.90
C ARG A 269 -6.76 12.90 22.72
N ARG A 270 -6.83 11.58 22.47
CA ARG A 270 -6.01 10.93 21.45
C ARG A 270 -6.83 10.79 20.18
N GLN A 271 -6.49 11.59 19.18
CA GLN A 271 -7.06 11.43 17.84
C GLN A 271 -6.72 10.03 17.31
N LEU A 272 -7.73 9.34 16.75
CA LEU A 272 -7.56 7.97 16.23
C LEU A 272 -6.91 7.97 14.85
N PHE A 273 -7.25 8.98 14.04
CA PHE A 273 -6.79 9.19 12.67
C PHE A 273 -6.26 10.61 12.51
N SER A 274 -5.37 10.84 11.54
CA SER A 274 -4.84 12.17 11.27
C SER A 274 -5.92 13.13 10.75
N THR A 275 -5.68 14.43 10.89
CA THR A 275 -6.53 15.47 10.30
C THR A 275 -6.64 15.34 8.78
N ARG A 276 -5.54 14.96 8.09
CA ARG A 276 -5.51 14.77 6.62
C ARG A 276 -6.41 13.63 6.18
N LEU A 277 -6.33 12.47 6.85
CA LEU A 277 -7.17 11.32 6.53
C LEU A 277 -8.66 11.63 6.78
N LYS A 278 -9.00 12.28 7.90
CA LYS A 278 -10.37 12.72 8.18
C LYS A 278 -10.90 13.68 7.13
N LEU A 279 -10.06 14.60 6.66
CA LEU A 279 -10.46 15.55 5.63
C LEU A 279 -10.75 14.85 4.30
N ILE A 280 -9.90 13.91 3.88
CA ILE A 280 -10.12 13.09 2.68
C ILE A 280 -11.45 12.34 2.80
N THR A 281 -11.64 11.60 3.90
CA THR A 281 -12.84 10.78 4.04
C THR A 281 -14.11 11.60 4.12
N ASN A 282 -14.07 12.79 4.72
CA ASN A 282 -15.23 13.68 4.78
C ASN A 282 -15.57 14.30 3.42
N ILE A 283 -14.59 14.84 2.68
CA ILE A 283 -14.83 15.38 1.34
C ILE A 283 -15.36 14.30 0.39
N ILE A 284 -14.75 13.11 0.41
CA ILE A 284 -15.19 11.98 -0.41
C ILE A 284 -16.59 11.50 -0.02
N HIS A 285 -16.89 11.43 1.27
CA HIS A 285 -18.22 11.08 1.75
C HIS A 285 -19.29 12.09 1.28
N LEU A 286 -18.99 13.40 1.35
CA LEU A 286 -19.87 14.44 0.82
C LEU A 286 -20.09 14.27 -0.69
N PHE A 287 -19.02 14.04 -1.45
CA PHE A 287 -19.12 13.85 -2.90
C PHE A 287 -19.94 12.61 -3.29
N ILE A 288 -19.73 11.49 -2.60
CA ILE A 288 -20.51 10.26 -2.82
C ILE A 288 -21.98 10.51 -2.46
N SER A 289 -22.25 11.10 -1.29
CA SER A 289 -23.61 11.42 -0.84
C SER A 289 -24.38 12.32 -1.80
N GLN A 290 -23.68 13.23 -2.49
CA GLN A 290 -24.25 14.08 -3.54
C GLN A 290 -24.70 13.28 -4.78
N ASN A 291 -24.00 12.18 -5.06
CA ASN A 291 -24.23 11.33 -6.23
C ASN A 291 -25.18 10.15 -5.98
N LEU A 292 -25.57 9.91 -4.74
CA LEU A 292 -26.59 8.93 -4.39
C LEU A 292 -28.00 9.47 -4.71
N THR A 293 -28.78 8.69 -5.44
CA THR A 293 -30.23 8.90 -5.62
C THR A 293 -30.95 8.41 -4.35
N SER A 294 -32.02 9.11 -3.93
CA SER A 294 -32.83 8.90 -2.70
C SER A 294 -32.56 7.63 -1.88
N SER A 295 -32.35 7.81 -0.57
CA SER A 295 -32.10 6.77 0.44
C SER A 295 -33.10 5.60 0.49
N ASN A 296 -34.28 5.77 -0.11
CA ASN A 296 -35.40 4.85 0.09
C ASN A 296 -35.58 3.83 -1.04
N ASN A 297 -34.90 3.98 -2.17
CA ASN A 297 -34.94 2.99 -3.26
C ASN A 297 -33.51 2.74 -3.73
N LYS A 298 -33.10 1.48 -3.85
CA LYS A 298 -31.82 1.02 -4.43
C LYS A 298 -31.73 1.36 -5.93
N GLN A 299 -31.95 2.61 -6.29
CA GLN A 299 -31.78 3.17 -7.63
C GLN A 299 -30.31 3.40 -7.86
N LEU A 300 -29.85 3.12 -9.09
CA LEU A 300 -28.46 3.35 -9.47
C LEU A 300 -28.01 4.76 -9.10
N PRO A 301 -26.79 4.90 -8.54
CA PRO A 301 -26.24 6.21 -8.27
C PRO A 301 -26.00 6.95 -9.59
N ARG A 302 -25.74 8.25 -9.51
CA ARG A 302 -25.38 9.05 -10.69
C ARG A 302 -24.04 8.60 -11.25
N ILE A 303 -24.07 7.81 -12.32
CA ILE A 303 -22.89 7.33 -13.02
C ILE A 303 -22.57 8.12 -14.30
N GLN A 304 -23.47 9.02 -14.72
CA GLN A 304 -23.29 9.85 -15.91
C GLN A 304 -23.33 11.34 -15.56
N ARG A 305 -22.46 12.12 -16.21
CA ARG A 305 -22.48 13.59 -16.13
C ARG A 305 -23.78 14.12 -16.75
N GLY A 306 -24.25 15.27 -16.26
CA GLY A 306 -25.50 15.91 -16.71
C GLY A 306 -26.78 15.36 -16.08
N GLN A 307 -26.71 14.27 -15.30
CA GLN A 307 -27.85 13.80 -14.51
C GLN A 307 -28.29 14.87 -13.48
N HIS A 308 -29.52 14.79 -12.96
CA HIS A 308 -30.04 15.74 -11.98
C HIS A 308 -29.46 15.52 -10.57
N VAL A 309 -29.07 16.59 -9.86
CA VAL A 309 -28.46 16.52 -8.52
C VAL A 309 -29.57 16.70 -7.48
N PHE A 310 -29.92 15.64 -6.75
CA PHE A 310 -30.99 15.72 -5.73
C PHE A 310 -30.51 16.18 -4.35
N ASN A 311 -29.22 16.02 -4.06
CA ASN A 311 -28.64 16.21 -2.73
C ASN A 311 -27.38 17.07 -2.80
N ASN A 312 -27.51 18.34 -3.21
CA ASN A 312 -26.36 19.23 -3.34
C ASN A 312 -25.64 19.40 -1.98
N LYS A 313 -24.34 19.11 -1.92
CA LYS A 313 -23.53 19.15 -0.70
C LYS A 313 -22.65 20.40 -0.57
N LEU A 314 -22.83 21.42 -1.41
CA LEU A 314 -22.03 22.65 -1.39
C LEU A 314 -22.06 23.37 -0.03
N ILE A 315 -23.21 23.44 0.64
CA ILE A 315 -23.31 24.09 1.96
C ILE A 315 -22.46 23.33 2.98
N SER A 316 -22.64 22.01 3.08
CA SER A 316 -21.85 21.16 3.98
C SER A 316 -20.35 21.19 3.67
N PHE A 317 -19.98 21.30 2.40
CA PHE A 317 -18.58 21.47 1.99
C PHE A 317 -18.01 22.81 2.48
N ARG A 318 -18.76 23.91 2.37
CA ARG A 318 -18.35 25.23 2.88
C ARG A 318 -18.31 25.29 4.41
N GLU A 319 -19.24 24.61 5.08
CA GLU A 319 -19.18 24.44 6.54
C GLU A 319 -17.92 23.69 6.96
N LEU A 320 -17.54 22.65 6.22
CA LEU A 320 -16.30 21.91 6.43
C LEU A 320 -15.07 22.79 6.21
N GLN A 321 -15.05 23.61 5.15
CA GLN A 321 -13.99 24.58 4.87
C GLN A 321 -13.82 25.60 6.00
N ASN A 322 -14.92 26.07 6.58
CA ASN A 322 -14.92 27.05 7.67
C ASN A 322 -14.56 26.43 9.04
N ASN A 323 -14.38 25.12 9.13
CA ASN A 323 -13.97 24.46 10.36
C ASN A 323 -12.51 24.77 10.67
N LYS A 324 -12.26 25.34 11.86
CA LYS A 324 -10.92 25.72 12.32
C LYS A 324 -9.89 24.59 12.27
N ALA A 325 -10.35 23.33 12.41
CA ALA A 325 -9.50 22.14 12.35
C ALA A 325 -8.84 21.92 10.98
N TYR A 326 -9.38 22.51 9.91
CA TYR A 326 -8.89 22.34 8.54
C TYR A 326 -8.35 23.64 7.92
N SER A 327 -8.14 24.68 8.73
CA SER A 327 -7.72 26.01 8.25
C SER A 327 -6.39 25.99 7.47
N GLU A 328 -5.48 25.09 7.81
CA GLU A 328 -4.21 24.87 7.10
C GLU A 328 -4.38 24.25 5.70
N PHE A 329 -5.53 23.66 5.40
CA PHE A 329 -5.83 22.98 4.14
C PHE A 329 -6.75 23.77 3.21
N ASN A 330 -6.90 25.09 3.42
CA ASN A 330 -7.76 25.94 2.58
C ASN A 330 -7.46 25.85 1.07
N PHE A 331 -6.21 25.63 0.69
CA PHE A 331 -5.82 25.41 -0.71
C PHE A 331 -6.45 24.14 -1.31
N VAL A 332 -6.66 23.10 -0.51
CA VAL A 332 -7.34 21.85 -0.94
C VAL A 332 -8.81 22.11 -1.23
N PHE A 333 -9.47 22.91 -0.39
CA PHE A 333 -10.87 23.28 -0.61
C PHE A 333 -11.06 24.09 -1.90
N ALA A 334 -10.15 25.02 -2.20
CA ALA A 334 -10.20 25.80 -3.43
C ALA A 334 -10.15 24.92 -4.69
N GLU A 335 -9.31 23.88 -4.69
CA GLU A 335 -9.16 22.94 -5.81
C GLU A 335 -10.37 21.99 -5.94
N ALA A 336 -10.92 21.56 -4.80
CA ALA A 336 -12.04 20.62 -4.73
C ALA A 336 -13.42 21.29 -4.91
N GLU A 337 -13.56 22.61 -4.74
CA GLU A 337 -14.85 23.32 -4.76
C GLU A 337 -15.64 23.08 -6.06
N GLN A 338 -14.96 22.94 -7.21
CA GLN A 338 -15.59 22.69 -8.50
C GLN A 338 -16.50 21.45 -8.51
N TYR A 339 -16.16 20.41 -7.75
CA TYR A 339 -16.93 19.16 -7.65
C TYR A 339 -18.30 19.37 -6.98
N PHE A 340 -18.47 20.45 -6.23
CA PHE A 340 -19.69 20.79 -5.50
C PHE A 340 -20.45 21.96 -6.14
N VAL A 341 -19.75 22.98 -6.65
CA VAL A 341 -20.38 24.11 -7.36
C VAL A 341 -20.94 23.65 -8.71
N ASN A 342 -20.14 22.94 -9.50
CA ASN A 342 -20.54 22.44 -10.82
C ASN A 342 -20.99 20.98 -10.74
N SER A 343 -21.76 20.63 -9.70
CA SER A 343 -22.15 19.24 -9.38
C SER A 343 -22.86 18.48 -10.51
N SER A 344 -23.49 19.16 -11.47
CA SER A 344 -24.03 18.54 -12.68
C SER A 344 -22.97 17.99 -13.63
N ASN A 345 -21.77 18.59 -13.65
CA ASN A 345 -20.66 18.20 -14.52
C ASN A 345 -19.85 17.01 -13.99
N PHE A 346 -20.13 16.58 -12.76
CA PHE A 346 -19.46 15.45 -12.12
C PHE A 346 -20.46 14.35 -11.76
N CYS A 347 -20.00 13.11 -11.79
CA CYS A 347 -20.76 11.93 -11.38
C CYS A 347 -19.92 11.04 -10.46
N LEU A 348 -20.49 9.93 -9.97
CA LEU A 348 -19.83 9.05 -9.02
C LEU A 348 -18.47 8.54 -9.53
N THR A 349 -18.33 8.30 -10.83
CA THR A 349 -17.07 7.83 -11.43
C THR A 349 -15.93 8.87 -11.33
N ASP A 350 -16.25 10.15 -11.15
CA ASP A 350 -15.26 11.22 -10.93
C ASP A 350 -14.72 11.23 -9.48
N ALA A 351 -15.24 10.37 -8.58
CA ALA A 351 -14.75 10.26 -7.21
C ALA A 351 -13.28 9.84 -7.14
N ASP A 352 -12.79 9.05 -8.09
CA ASP A 352 -11.37 8.68 -8.15
C ASP A 352 -10.47 9.87 -8.46
N SER A 353 -10.89 10.75 -9.37
CA SER A 353 -10.17 11.97 -9.70
C SER A 353 -10.15 12.94 -8.53
N LEU A 354 -11.28 13.08 -7.82
CA LEU A 354 -11.33 13.86 -6.58
C LEU A 354 -10.40 13.25 -5.51
N TYR A 355 -10.43 11.92 -5.33
CA TYR A 355 -9.56 11.25 -4.38
C TYR A 355 -8.08 11.50 -4.71
N GLN A 356 -7.69 11.37 -5.98
CA GLN A 356 -6.34 11.66 -6.47
C GLN A 356 -5.93 13.10 -6.17
N LEU A 357 -6.78 14.08 -6.49
CA LEU A 357 -6.53 15.49 -6.21
C LEU A 357 -6.27 15.71 -4.71
N LEU A 358 -7.09 15.13 -3.84
CA LEU A 358 -6.96 15.29 -2.41
C LEU A 358 -5.66 14.69 -1.88
N ILE A 359 -5.27 13.48 -2.30
CA ILE A 359 -4.05 12.83 -1.81
C ILE A 359 -2.79 13.58 -2.28
N GLU A 360 -2.75 14.06 -3.52
CA GLU A 360 -1.60 14.81 -4.04
C GLU A 360 -1.40 16.13 -3.30
N LYS A 361 -2.49 16.81 -2.95
CA LYS A 361 -2.46 18.10 -2.27
C LYS A 361 -2.20 17.95 -0.77
N LEU A 362 -2.69 16.89 -0.14
CA LEU A 362 -2.52 16.66 1.30
C LEU A 362 -1.21 15.95 1.66
N TYR A 363 -0.62 15.21 0.73
CA TYR A 363 0.65 14.51 0.91
C TYR A 363 1.63 14.82 -0.24
N PRO A 364 1.98 16.10 -0.46
CA PRO A 364 2.89 16.51 -1.52
C PRO A 364 4.30 15.91 -1.39
N GLU A 365 4.68 15.44 -0.21
CA GLU A 365 5.93 14.75 0.07
C GLU A 365 5.97 13.29 -0.42
N GLU A 366 4.81 12.67 -0.65
CA GLU A 366 4.69 11.24 -0.95
C GLU A 366 4.61 10.98 -2.45
N ASN A 367 5.75 10.73 -3.09
CA ASN A 367 5.81 10.51 -4.54
C ASN A 367 5.02 9.29 -5.02
N CYS A 368 4.85 8.27 -4.17
CA CYS A 368 4.05 7.09 -4.48
C CYS A 368 2.55 7.39 -4.62
N LEU A 369 2.07 8.55 -4.13
CA LEU A 369 0.66 8.94 -4.23
C LEU A 369 0.33 9.70 -5.51
N LYS A 370 1.33 10.23 -6.24
CA LYS A 370 1.13 11.16 -7.36
C LYS A 370 0.91 10.50 -8.73
N LYS A 371 1.07 9.17 -8.87
CA LYS A 371 1.28 8.54 -10.19
C LYS A 371 0.69 7.15 -10.38
#